data_AF-A0A1I2HR37-F1
#
_entry.id   AF-A0A1I2HR37-F1
#
_cell.length_a   1.000
_cell.length_b   1.000
_cell.length_c   1.000
_cell.angle_alpha   90.00
_cell.angle_beta   90.00
_cell.angle_gamma   90.00
#
_symmetry.space_group_name_H-M   'P 1'
#
loop_
_entity.id
_entity.type
_entity.pdbx_description
1 polymer ?
#
loop_
_entity_poly.entity_id
_entity_poly.type
_entity_poly.pdbx_seq_one_letter_code
_entity_poly.pdbx_strand_id
1 'polypeptide(L)'
;MFNNVSIKSRLMFVISLLSVLLIGVGGLGIYGLNQTNDSFKGVYEDRAVPLGDLALIVDRMQRIRLNTALASYSRNAEIVKQRKELTSQRDAEITATWQKYLATNLTSIEKTLIESFNQGWREFVEARERTMSSALAGHYDAAITNYDGEVSRKYDAAHATLFKLLELQRDEGTKEFGIAQNNYENIFITSVTVITLGILLAAVIGFLLIRAIIGPLNEAVAVANAVASGDLTSRIEVNSNDEIGRLLHALKTMNDNLADLVGKVRIGTDQITTASSEIASGNSDLSQRTEEQASSLEETASSMEELTS
;
A
#
# COMPACT_ATOMS: atom_id res chain seq x y z
N MET A 1 31.10 -4.23 -7.60
CA MET A 1 30.99 -2.88 -6.98
C MET A 1 30.43 -2.90 -5.55
N PHE A 2 29.69 -3.93 -5.11
CA PHE A 2 29.05 -3.96 -3.77
C PHE A 2 29.88 -4.62 -2.64
N ASN A 3 31.01 -5.26 -2.92
CA ASN A 3 31.77 -6.03 -1.92
C ASN A 3 32.44 -5.19 -0.80
N ASN A 4 32.47 -3.86 -0.93
CA ASN A 4 33.09 -2.98 0.07
C ASN A 4 32.07 -2.18 0.90
N VAL A 5 30.77 -2.43 0.72
CA VAL A 5 29.73 -1.73 1.49
C VAL A 5 29.50 -2.48 2.80
N SER A 6 29.49 -1.76 3.93
CA SER A 6 29.27 -2.33 5.26
C SER A 6 27.92 -3.07 5.36
N ILE A 7 27.84 -4.12 6.20
CA ILE A 7 26.59 -4.85 6.47
C ILE A 7 25.53 -3.89 7.03
N LYS A 8 25.94 -2.99 7.92
CA LYS A 8 25.06 -1.97 8.49
C LYS A 8 24.44 -1.09 7.39
N SER A 9 25.25 -0.60 6.45
CA SER A 9 24.76 0.22 5.33
C SER A 9 23.80 -0.55 4.43
N ARG A 10 24.09 -1.82 4.15
CA ARG A 10 23.21 -2.69 3.35
C ARG A 10 21.84 -2.87 4.04
N LEU A 11 21.83 -3.21 5.33
CA LEU A 11 20.59 -3.40 6.10
C LEU A 11 19.78 -2.11 6.22
N MET A 12 20.44 -0.98 6.52
CA MET A 12 19.76 0.32 6.56
C MET A 12 19.14 0.68 5.21
N PHE A 13 19.85 0.44 4.11
CA PHE A 13 19.31 0.69 2.77
C PHE A 13 18.03 -0.12 2.51
N VAL A 14 18.02 -1.42 2.83
CA VAL A 14 16.84 -2.27 2.62
C VAL A 14 15.67 -1.85 3.50
N ILE A 15 15.92 -1.59 4.79
CA ILE A 15 14.87 -1.15 5.71
C ILE A 15 14.30 0.19 5.26
N SER A 16 15.14 1.14 4.86
CA SER A 16 14.69 2.43 4.31
C SER A 16 13.90 2.28 3.02
N LEU A 17 14.37 1.44 2.09
CA LEU A 17 13.67 1.16 0.84
C LEU A 17 12.29 0.54 1.09
N LEU A 18 12.21 -0.48 1.95
CA LEU A 18 10.95 -1.13 2.32
C LEU A 18 10.00 -0.17 3.04
N SER A 19 10.52 0.71 3.90
CA SER A 19 9.73 1.73 4.59
C SER A 19 9.16 2.76 3.60
N VAL A 20 9.96 3.22 2.63
CA VAL A 20 9.50 4.13 1.58
C VAL A 20 8.45 3.46 0.70
N LEU A 21 8.64 2.18 0.33
CA LEU A 21 7.65 1.41 -0.41
C LEU A 21 6.33 1.27 0.38
N LEU A 22 6.41 0.99 1.68
CA LEU A 22 5.23 0.88 2.54
C LEU A 22 4.47 2.21 2.65
N ILE A 23 5.19 3.32 2.83
CA ILE A 23 4.59 4.67 2.83
C ILE A 23 3.98 4.98 1.47
N GLY A 24 4.65 4.64 0.37
CA GLY A 24 4.16 4.87 -0.99
C GLY A 24 2.87 4.09 -1.28
N VAL A 25 2.84 2.79 -0.96
CA VAL A 25 1.65 1.94 -1.12
C VAL A 25 0.51 2.41 -0.20
N GLY A 26 0.81 2.71 1.06
CA GLY A 26 -0.18 3.24 2.00
C GLY A 26 -0.76 4.58 1.53
N GLY A 27 0.09 5.47 1.02
CA GLY A 27 -0.32 6.75 0.43
C GLY A 27 -1.21 6.59 -0.80
N LEU A 28 -0.85 5.69 -1.71
CA LEU A 28 -1.68 5.35 -2.88
C LEU A 28 -3.04 4.77 -2.46
N GLY A 29 -3.07 3.91 -1.43
CA GLY A 29 -4.30 3.36 -0.89
C GLY A 29 -5.22 4.43 -0.31
N ILE A 30 -4.70 5.34 0.52
CA ILE A 30 -5.47 6.46 1.08
C ILE A 30 -5.95 7.40 -0.02
N TYR A 31 -5.10 7.74 -1.00
CA TYR A 31 -5.47 8.53 -2.15
C TYR A 31 -6.62 7.89 -2.94
N GLY A 32 -6.54 6.58 -3.18
CA GLY A 32 -7.59 5.82 -3.86
C GLY A 32 -8.92 5.79 -3.13
N LEU A 33 -8.88 5.63 -1.79
CA LEU A 33 -10.08 5.68 -0.95
C LEU A 33 -10.73 7.06 -0.97
N ASN A 34 -9.93 8.13 -0.87
CA ASN A 34 -10.44 9.51 -0.94
C ASN A 34 -11.07 9.80 -2.30
N GLN A 35 -10.39 9.43 -3.39
CA GLN A 35 -10.91 9.62 -4.75
C GLN A 35 -12.23 8.87 -4.96
N THR A 36 -12.35 7.66 -4.43
CA THR A 36 -13.59 6.86 -4.49
C THR A 36 -14.70 7.52 -3.68
N ASN A 37 -14.38 8.01 -2.48
CA ASN A 37 -15.33 8.69 -1.62
C ASN A 37 -15.83 10.01 -2.23
N ASP A 38 -14.95 10.82 -2.83
CA ASP A 38 -15.32 12.06 -3.50
C ASP A 38 -16.19 11.80 -4.74
N SER A 39 -15.86 10.76 -5.51
CA SER A 39 -16.67 10.34 -6.67
C SER A 39 -18.06 9.87 -6.24
N PHE A 40 -18.13 9.09 -5.14
CA PHE A 40 -19.41 8.65 -4.57
C PHE A 40 -20.24 9.84 -4.08
N LYS A 41 -19.60 10.82 -3.42
CA LYS A 41 -20.26 12.03 -2.96
C LYS A 41 -20.86 12.82 -4.14
N GLY A 42 -20.13 12.99 -5.23
CA GLY A 42 -20.64 13.65 -6.45
C GLY A 42 -21.86 12.91 -7.03
N VAL A 43 -21.77 11.60 -7.24
CA VAL A 43 -22.90 10.80 -7.75
C VAL A 43 -24.12 10.87 -6.82
N TYR A 44 -23.91 10.93 -5.50
CA TYR A 44 -25.01 11.01 -4.55
C TYR A 44 -25.62 12.43 -4.46
N GLU A 45 -24.81 13.43 -4.12
CA GLU A 45 -25.25 14.81 -3.85
C GLU A 45 -25.60 15.56 -5.13
N ASP A 46 -24.83 15.41 -6.21
CA ASP A 46 -25.02 16.17 -7.46
C ASP A 46 -25.92 15.47 -8.48
N ARG A 47 -26.19 14.17 -8.33
CA ARG A 47 -27.00 13.40 -9.30
C ARG A 47 -28.21 12.73 -8.67
N ALA A 48 -28.01 11.83 -7.70
CA ALA A 48 -29.11 11.03 -7.14
C ALA A 48 -30.15 11.87 -6.38
N VAL A 49 -29.70 12.82 -5.55
CA VAL A 49 -30.60 13.73 -4.81
C VAL A 49 -31.39 14.63 -5.79
N PRO A 50 -30.75 15.35 -6.73
CA PRO A 50 -31.43 16.10 -7.78
C PRO A 50 -32.43 15.28 -8.61
N LEU A 51 -32.09 14.04 -8.95
CA LEU A 51 -33.00 13.15 -9.68
C LEU A 51 -34.28 12.87 -8.88
N GLY A 52 -34.15 12.63 -7.57
CA GLY A 52 -35.28 12.48 -6.65
C GLY A 52 -36.12 13.75 -6.53
N ASP A 53 -35.47 14.91 -6.42
CA ASP A 53 -36.13 16.22 -6.37
C ASP A 53 -36.93 16.50 -7.65
N LEU A 54 -36.35 16.24 -8.83
CA LEU A 54 -37.04 16.37 -10.12
C LEU A 54 -38.22 15.41 -10.24
N ALA A 55 -38.07 14.16 -9.82
CA ALA A 55 -39.15 13.17 -9.82
C ALA A 55 -40.30 13.59 -8.89
N LEU A 56 -39.99 14.20 -7.73
CA LEU A 56 -41.00 14.77 -6.85
C LEU A 56 -41.75 15.90 -7.54
N ILE A 57 -41.06 16.82 -8.22
CA ILE A 57 -41.71 17.90 -8.97
C ILE A 57 -42.64 17.34 -10.05
N VAL A 58 -42.22 16.29 -10.79
CA VAL A 58 -43.08 15.62 -11.78
C VAL A 58 -44.37 15.10 -11.14
N ASP A 59 -44.31 14.40 -9.99
CA ASP A 59 -45.52 13.96 -9.27
C ASP A 59 -46.40 15.16 -8.86
N ARG A 60 -45.81 16.25 -8.37
CA ARG A 60 -46.55 17.45 -7.96
C ARG A 60 -47.24 18.13 -9.13
N MET A 61 -46.58 18.22 -10.28
CA MET A 61 -47.18 18.70 -11.51
C MET A 61 -48.39 17.86 -11.92
N GLN A 62 -48.29 16.53 -11.86
CA GLN A 62 -49.42 15.63 -12.15
C GLN A 62 -50.59 15.84 -11.19
N ARG A 63 -50.32 16.00 -9.89
CA ARG A 63 -51.36 16.32 -8.89
C ARG A 63 -52.05 17.66 -9.15
N ILE A 64 -51.29 18.68 -9.56
CA ILE A 64 -51.84 19.99 -9.95
C ILE A 64 -52.75 19.85 -11.18
N ARG A 65 -52.31 19.10 -12.21
CA ARG A 65 -53.12 18.84 -13.39
C ARG A 65 -54.43 18.14 -13.03
N LEU A 66 -54.38 17.12 -12.17
CA LEU A 66 -55.56 16.41 -11.68
C LEU A 66 -56.49 17.32 -10.87
N ASN A 67 -55.95 18.13 -9.96
CA ASN A 67 -56.76 19.08 -9.18
C ASN A 67 -57.46 20.09 -10.10
N THR A 68 -56.77 20.57 -11.13
CA THR A 68 -57.33 21.50 -12.12
C THR A 68 -58.44 20.84 -12.95
N ALA A 69 -58.27 19.58 -13.35
CA ALA A 69 -59.32 18.81 -14.01
C ALA A 69 -60.56 18.70 -13.12
N LEU A 70 -60.39 18.23 -11.88
CA LEU A 70 -61.50 18.04 -10.94
C LEU A 70 -62.21 19.37 -10.62
N ALA A 71 -61.48 20.47 -10.49
CA ALA A 71 -62.09 21.79 -10.35
C ALA A 71 -62.94 22.16 -11.57
N SER A 72 -62.44 21.92 -12.78
CA SER A 72 -63.13 22.28 -14.03
C SER A 72 -64.41 21.46 -14.24
N TYR A 73 -64.34 20.15 -13.99
CA TYR A 73 -65.40 19.19 -14.32
C TYR A 73 -66.40 18.94 -13.17
N SER A 74 -66.07 19.27 -11.92
CA SER A 74 -66.93 18.92 -10.76
C SER A 74 -68.28 19.65 -10.74
N ARG A 75 -68.40 20.80 -11.40
CA ARG A 75 -69.56 21.72 -11.32
C ARG A 75 -69.98 22.01 -9.86
N ASN A 76 -69.03 22.00 -8.94
CA ASN A 76 -69.28 22.17 -7.51
C ASN A 76 -68.27 23.16 -6.91
N ALA A 77 -68.78 24.31 -6.44
CA ALA A 77 -67.94 25.40 -5.95
C ALA A 77 -67.08 25.03 -4.72
N GLU A 78 -67.54 24.11 -3.88
CA GLU A 78 -66.77 23.66 -2.71
C GLU A 78 -65.60 22.77 -3.13
N ILE A 79 -65.83 21.87 -4.09
CA ILE A 79 -64.75 21.06 -4.68
C ILE A 79 -63.74 21.99 -5.36
N VAL A 80 -64.18 23.03 -6.09
CA VAL A 80 -63.27 23.99 -6.71
C VAL A 80 -62.39 24.68 -5.66
N LYS A 81 -62.97 25.19 -4.56
CA LYS A 81 -62.19 25.82 -3.47
C LYS A 81 -61.17 24.86 -2.88
N GLN A 82 -61.58 23.64 -2.55
CA GLN A 82 -60.69 22.61 -2.00
C GLN A 82 -59.53 22.29 -2.95
N ARG A 83 -59.83 22.12 -4.25
CA ARG A 83 -58.82 21.79 -5.26
C ARG A 83 -57.86 22.95 -5.54
N LYS A 84 -58.34 24.20 -5.46
CA LYS A 84 -57.49 25.38 -5.54
C LYS A 84 -56.51 25.45 -4.36
N GLU A 85 -56.97 25.19 -3.15
CA GLU A 85 -56.11 25.15 -1.95
C GLU A 85 -55.04 24.06 -2.06
N LEU A 86 -55.42 22.84 -2.43
CA LEU A 86 -54.46 21.75 -2.66
C LEU A 86 -53.45 22.09 -3.76
N THR A 87 -53.87 22.81 -4.80
CA THR A 87 -52.99 23.28 -5.88
C THR A 87 -51.95 24.26 -5.36
N SER A 88 -52.36 25.25 -4.57
CA SER A 88 -51.47 26.22 -3.92
C SER A 88 -50.40 25.52 -3.06
N GLN A 89 -50.80 24.50 -2.30
CA GLN A 89 -49.86 23.70 -1.51
C GLN A 89 -48.84 22.95 -2.38
N ARG A 90 -49.27 22.38 -3.52
CA ARG A 90 -48.33 21.71 -4.44
C ARG A 90 -47.39 22.71 -5.11
N ASP A 91 -47.85 23.92 -5.44
CA ASP A 91 -46.99 24.98 -6.00
C ASP A 91 -45.90 25.41 -5.02
N ALA A 92 -46.25 25.56 -3.74
CA ALA A 92 -45.28 25.88 -2.69
C ALA A 92 -44.21 24.78 -2.56
N GLU A 93 -44.62 23.50 -2.61
CA GLU A 93 -43.68 22.37 -2.58
C GLU A 93 -42.79 22.33 -3.82
N ILE A 94 -43.35 22.54 -5.02
CA ILE A 94 -42.54 22.64 -6.26
C ILE A 94 -41.54 23.77 -6.13
N THR A 95 -41.96 24.94 -5.67
CA THR A 95 -41.07 26.10 -5.50
C THR A 95 -39.93 25.77 -4.55
N ALA A 96 -40.22 25.17 -3.39
CA ALA A 96 -39.22 24.80 -2.41
C ALA A 96 -38.22 23.76 -2.94
N THR A 97 -38.71 22.69 -3.59
CA THR A 97 -37.85 21.65 -4.17
C THR A 97 -37.04 22.17 -5.36
N TRP A 98 -37.64 23.02 -6.20
CA TRP A 98 -36.95 23.63 -7.33
C TRP A 98 -35.78 24.51 -6.90
N GLN A 99 -35.92 25.28 -5.82
CA GLN A 99 -34.80 26.05 -5.28
C GLN A 99 -33.63 25.18 -4.80
N LYS A 100 -33.90 23.99 -4.25
CA LYS A 100 -32.85 23.04 -3.90
C LYS A 100 -32.11 22.54 -5.14
N TYR A 101 -32.86 22.16 -6.17
CA TYR A 101 -32.29 21.76 -7.45
C TYR A 101 -31.42 22.86 -8.07
N LEU A 102 -31.89 24.11 -8.08
CA LEU A 102 -31.14 25.25 -8.63
C LEU A 102 -29.85 25.59 -7.84
N ALA A 103 -29.74 25.15 -6.59
CA ALA A 103 -28.55 25.35 -5.76
C ALA A 103 -27.46 24.29 -5.98
N THR A 104 -27.72 23.28 -6.81
CA THR A 104 -26.76 22.21 -7.15
C THR A 104 -25.77 22.66 -8.22
N ASN A 105 -24.78 21.81 -8.54
CA ASN A 105 -23.84 22.09 -9.62
C ASN A 105 -24.46 21.84 -11.00
N LEU A 106 -24.93 22.90 -11.64
CA LEU A 106 -25.65 22.84 -12.92
C LEU A 106 -24.70 22.86 -14.13
N THR A 107 -24.88 21.89 -15.02
CA THR A 107 -24.28 21.87 -16.35
C THR A 107 -24.83 22.99 -17.25
N SER A 108 -24.16 23.27 -18.37
CA SER A 108 -24.64 24.25 -19.35
C SER A 108 -25.99 23.86 -19.96
N ILE A 109 -26.20 22.56 -20.22
CA ILE A 109 -27.45 22.04 -20.81
C ILE A 109 -28.60 22.16 -19.79
N GLU A 110 -28.35 21.86 -18.52
CA GLU A 110 -29.35 22.04 -17.45
C GLU A 110 -29.81 23.49 -17.38
N LYS A 111 -28.90 24.47 -17.43
CA LYS A 111 -29.26 25.89 -17.39
C LYS A 111 -30.24 26.29 -18.50
N THR A 112 -30.01 25.83 -19.73
CA THR A 112 -30.93 26.10 -20.85
C THR A 112 -32.30 25.44 -20.67
N LEU A 113 -32.33 24.20 -20.18
CA LEU A 113 -33.58 23.49 -19.89
C LEU A 113 -34.34 24.10 -18.71
N ILE A 114 -33.62 24.59 -17.70
CA ILE A 114 -34.17 25.32 -16.55
C ILE A 114 -34.88 26.60 -16.99
N GLU A 115 -34.26 27.40 -17.87
CA GLU A 115 -34.88 28.60 -18.42
C GLU A 115 -36.17 28.26 -19.18
N SER A 116 -36.11 27.23 -20.03
CA SER A 116 -37.25 26.74 -20.81
C SER A 116 -38.38 26.23 -19.90
N PHE A 117 -38.04 25.49 -18.84
CA PHE A 117 -39.00 25.00 -17.85
C PHE A 117 -39.63 26.16 -17.08
N ASN A 118 -38.84 27.12 -16.59
CA ASN A 118 -39.34 28.27 -15.85
C ASN A 118 -40.34 29.09 -16.68
N GLN A 119 -40.06 29.29 -17.97
CA GLN A 119 -40.99 29.95 -18.88
C GLN A 119 -42.28 29.12 -19.05
N GLY A 120 -42.15 27.85 -19.42
CA GLY A 120 -43.32 26.97 -19.64
C GLY A 120 -44.18 26.79 -18.39
N TRP A 121 -43.54 26.70 -17.22
CA TRP A 121 -44.21 26.60 -15.93
C TRP A 121 -45.01 27.86 -15.59
N ARG A 122 -44.44 29.06 -15.81
CA ARG A 122 -45.16 30.33 -15.63
C ARG A 122 -46.39 30.40 -16.54
N GLU A 123 -46.22 30.08 -17.82
CA GLU A 123 -47.32 30.12 -18.79
C GLU A 123 -48.44 29.12 -18.44
N PHE A 124 -48.07 27.93 -17.94
CA PHE A 124 -49.00 26.92 -17.43
C PHE A 124 -49.76 27.42 -16.20
N VAL A 125 -49.05 27.99 -15.21
CA VAL A 125 -49.66 28.54 -13.99
C VAL A 125 -50.66 29.64 -14.33
N GLU A 126 -50.32 30.56 -15.23
CA GLU A 126 -51.25 31.61 -15.68
C GLU A 126 -52.52 31.05 -16.33
N ALA A 127 -52.38 30.07 -17.24
CA ALA A 127 -53.53 29.42 -17.87
C ALA A 127 -54.40 28.66 -16.86
N ARG A 128 -53.75 27.98 -15.90
CA ARG A 128 -54.42 27.26 -14.82
C ARG A 128 -55.21 28.21 -13.90
N GLU A 129 -54.64 29.35 -13.51
CA GLU A 129 -55.34 30.33 -12.67
C GLU A 129 -56.56 30.92 -13.38
N ARG A 130 -56.51 31.11 -14.71
CA ARG A 130 -57.71 31.46 -15.49
C ARG A 130 -58.79 30.39 -15.38
N THR A 131 -58.44 29.11 -15.58
CA THR A 131 -59.37 27.99 -15.40
C THR A 131 -59.98 27.95 -13.99
N MET A 132 -59.15 28.05 -12.95
CA MET A 132 -59.61 28.02 -11.55
C MET A 132 -60.53 29.20 -11.23
N SER A 133 -60.23 30.39 -11.77
CA SER A 133 -61.05 31.58 -11.56
C SER A 133 -62.40 31.47 -12.28
N SER A 134 -62.43 30.95 -13.51
CA SER A 134 -63.67 30.66 -14.24
C SER A 134 -64.54 29.64 -13.50
N ALA A 135 -63.93 28.56 -12.98
CA ALA A 135 -64.65 27.55 -12.21
C ALA A 135 -65.22 28.11 -10.89
N LEU A 136 -64.47 28.95 -10.18
CA LEU A 136 -64.94 29.62 -8.96
C LEU A 136 -66.12 30.58 -9.21
N ALA A 137 -66.13 31.22 -10.38
CA ALA A 137 -67.24 32.07 -10.82
C ALA A 137 -68.47 31.28 -11.31
N GLY A 138 -68.42 29.94 -11.32
CA GLY A 138 -69.48 29.07 -11.82
C GLY A 138 -69.51 28.92 -13.35
N HIS A 139 -68.54 29.50 -14.07
CA HIS A 139 -68.41 29.39 -15.53
C HIS A 139 -67.68 28.10 -15.92
N TYR A 140 -68.28 26.95 -15.63
CA TYR A 140 -67.63 25.63 -15.79
C TYR A 140 -67.32 25.27 -17.25
N ASP A 141 -68.18 25.62 -18.21
CA ASP A 141 -67.92 25.30 -19.63
C ASP A 141 -66.70 26.05 -20.18
N ALA A 142 -66.51 27.30 -19.75
CA ALA A 142 -65.31 28.07 -20.06
C ALA A 142 -64.06 27.49 -19.39
N ALA A 143 -64.19 27.05 -18.12
CA ALA A 143 -63.10 26.40 -17.39
C ALA A 143 -62.66 25.10 -18.08
N ILE A 144 -63.61 24.25 -18.50
CA ILE A 144 -63.37 23.00 -19.24
C ILE A 144 -62.69 23.30 -20.57
N THR A 145 -63.22 24.25 -21.36
CA THR A 145 -62.65 24.62 -22.66
C THR A 145 -61.19 25.10 -22.53
N ASN A 146 -60.89 25.93 -21.52
CA ASN A 146 -59.52 26.39 -21.26
C ASN A 146 -58.63 25.25 -20.73
N TYR A 147 -59.18 24.33 -19.93
CA TYR A 147 -58.46 23.17 -19.42
C TYR A 147 -58.01 22.23 -20.55
N ASP A 148 -58.96 21.79 -21.39
CA ASP A 148 -58.70 20.87 -22.50
C ASP A 148 -57.80 21.50 -23.58
N GLY A 149 -57.87 22.83 -23.73
CA GLY A 149 -57.07 23.60 -24.66
C GLY A 149 -55.72 24.04 -24.10
N GLU A 150 -55.68 25.25 -23.52
CA GLU A 150 -54.43 25.90 -23.14
C GLU A 150 -53.71 25.20 -21.99
N VAL A 151 -54.43 24.79 -20.95
CA VAL A 151 -53.82 24.19 -19.77
C VAL A 151 -53.17 22.86 -20.11
N SER A 152 -53.85 21.94 -20.81
CA SER A 152 -53.27 20.65 -21.19
C SER A 152 -52.03 20.84 -22.06
N ARG A 153 -52.09 21.70 -23.08
CA ARG A 153 -50.94 21.92 -23.98
C ARG A 153 -49.73 22.51 -23.26
N LYS A 154 -49.93 23.52 -22.42
CA LYS A 154 -48.86 24.17 -21.66
C LYS A 154 -48.29 23.25 -20.59
N TYR A 155 -49.15 22.45 -19.96
CA TYR A 155 -48.73 21.39 -19.05
C TYR A 155 -47.81 20.41 -19.76
N ASP A 156 -48.23 19.86 -20.90
CA ASP A 156 -47.47 18.83 -21.61
C ASP A 156 -46.09 19.38 -22.05
N ALA A 157 -46.02 20.65 -22.46
CA ALA A 157 -44.76 21.32 -22.80
C ALA A 157 -43.82 21.52 -21.58
N ALA A 158 -44.35 22.01 -20.45
CA ALA A 158 -43.57 22.18 -19.24
C ALA A 158 -43.11 20.82 -18.67
N HIS A 159 -44.00 19.83 -18.64
CA HIS A 159 -43.72 18.47 -18.18
C HIS A 159 -42.64 17.81 -19.04
N ALA A 160 -42.74 17.90 -20.38
CA ALA A 160 -41.72 17.36 -21.28
C ALA A 160 -40.34 17.98 -21.03
N THR A 161 -40.28 19.28 -20.72
CA THR A 161 -39.01 19.96 -20.42
C THR A 161 -38.42 19.51 -19.08
N LEU A 162 -39.25 19.37 -18.05
CA LEU A 162 -38.81 18.82 -16.76
C LEU A 162 -38.36 17.36 -16.87
N PHE A 163 -39.07 16.57 -17.69
CA PHE A 163 -38.70 15.17 -17.91
C PHE A 163 -37.34 15.05 -18.63
N LYS A 164 -37.04 15.96 -19.57
CA LYS A 164 -35.69 16.04 -20.18
C LYS A 164 -34.60 16.37 -19.16
N LEU A 165 -34.88 17.21 -18.16
CA LEU A 165 -33.93 17.44 -17.05
C LEU A 165 -33.71 16.16 -16.23
N LEU A 166 -34.77 15.39 -15.98
CA LEU A 166 -34.69 14.10 -15.27
C LEU A 166 -33.86 13.08 -16.07
N GLU A 167 -34.10 12.96 -17.38
CA GLU A 167 -33.31 12.12 -18.29
C GLU A 167 -31.84 12.56 -18.32
N LEU A 168 -31.59 13.86 -18.44
CA LEU A 168 -30.23 14.41 -18.43
C LEU A 168 -29.51 14.06 -17.13
N GLN A 169 -30.17 14.17 -15.97
CA GLN A 169 -29.52 13.82 -14.71
C GLN A 169 -29.22 12.32 -14.58
N ARG A 170 -30.08 11.47 -15.12
CA ARG A 170 -29.82 10.03 -15.22
C ARG A 170 -28.61 9.73 -16.11
N ASP A 171 -28.51 10.41 -17.24
CA ASP A 171 -27.41 10.22 -18.20
C ASP A 171 -26.09 10.71 -17.64
N GLU A 172 -26.05 11.90 -17.03
CA GLU A 172 -24.85 12.44 -16.37
C GLU A 172 -24.43 11.55 -15.19
N GLY A 173 -25.38 11.08 -14.36
CA GLY A 173 -25.07 10.12 -13.30
C GLY A 173 -24.49 8.80 -13.80
N THR A 174 -24.95 8.31 -14.95
CA THR A 174 -24.39 7.10 -15.59
C THR A 174 -22.97 7.34 -16.09
N LYS A 175 -22.69 8.51 -16.68
CA LYS A 175 -21.34 8.89 -17.12
C LYS A 175 -20.38 9.04 -15.95
N GLU A 176 -20.78 9.75 -14.90
CA GLU A 176 -19.96 9.94 -13.69
C GLU A 176 -19.64 8.62 -13.00
N PHE A 177 -20.63 7.72 -12.90
CA PHE A 177 -20.39 6.37 -12.38
C PHE A 177 -19.37 5.59 -13.23
N GLY A 178 -19.48 5.65 -14.56
CA GLY A 178 -18.51 5.02 -15.46
C GLY A 178 -17.08 5.59 -15.31
N ILE A 179 -16.96 6.90 -15.14
CA ILE A 179 -15.66 7.56 -14.85
C ILE A 179 -15.11 7.09 -13.51
N ALA A 180 -15.95 7.04 -12.47
CA ALA A 180 -15.56 6.57 -11.15
C ALA A 180 -15.08 5.11 -11.18
N GLN A 181 -15.75 4.24 -11.92
CA GLN A 181 -15.37 2.85 -12.12
C GLN A 181 -14.00 2.72 -12.82
N ASN A 182 -13.79 3.47 -13.91
CA ASN A 182 -12.50 3.48 -14.61
C ASN A 182 -11.36 3.98 -13.71
N ASN A 183 -11.61 5.03 -12.92
CA ASN A 183 -10.63 5.55 -11.98
C ASN A 183 -10.31 4.52 -10.88
N TYR A 184 -11.31 3.83 -10.35
CA TYR A 184 -11.12 2.75 -9.39
C TYR A 184 -10.26 1.62 -9.99
N GLU A 185 -10.58 1.15 -11.20
CA GLU A 185 -9.83 0.10 -11.88
C GLU A 185 -8.37 0.51 -12.13
N ASN A 186 -8.13 1.73 -12.59
CA ASN A 186 -6.78 2.26 -12.80
C ASN A 186 -5.98 2.32 -11.50
N ILE A 187 -6.58 2.80 -10.42
CA ILE A 187 -5.95 2.87 -9.09
C ILE A 187 -5.66 1.46 -8.55
N PHE A 188 -6.60 0.54 -8.73
CA PHE A 188 -6.46 -0.85 -8.31
C PHE A 188 -5.32 -1.56 -9.07
N ILE A 189 -5.33 -1.52 -10.41
CA ILE A 189 -4.29 -2.13 -11.24
C ILE A 189 -2.91 -1.52 -10.95
N THR A 190 -2.84 -0.20 -10.79
CA THR A 190 -1.59 0.49 -10.44
C THR A 190 -1.09 0.03 -9.07
N SER A 191 -1.97 -0.05 -8.07
CA SER A 191 -1.63 -0.50 -6.71
C SER A 191 -1.13 -1.94 -6.70
N VAL A 192 -1.83 -2.85 -7.38
CA VAL A 192 -1.41 -4.25 -7.53
C VAL A 192 -0.04 -4.33 -8.20
N THR A 193 0.16 -3.59 -9.29
CA THR A 193 1.44 -3.56 -10.01
C THR A 193 2.59 -3.08 -9.13
N VAL A 194 2.40 -1.99 -8.39
CA VAL A 194 3.42 -1.44 -7.47
C VAL A 194 3.72 -2.41 -6.33
N ILE A 195 2.70 -3.05 -5.75
CA ILE A 195 2.88 -4.06 -4.70
C ILE A 195 3.66 -5.26 -5.23
N THR A 196 3.27 -5.80 -6.39
CA THR A 196 3.95 -6.95 -7.00
C THR A 196 5.42 -6.63 -7.32
N LEU A 197 5.69 -5.48 -7.93
CA LEU A 197 7.05 -5.03 -8.21
C LEU A 197 7.85 -4.80 -6.92
N GLY A 198 7.24 -4.25 -5.89
CA GLY A 198 7.85 -4.06 -4.56
C GLY A 198 8.23 -5.38 -3.90
N ILE A 199 7.35 -6.38 -3.95
CA ILE A 199 7.62 -7.74 -3.43
C ILE A 199 8.75 -8.41 -4.21
N LEU A 200 8.72 -8.34 -5.55
CA LEU A 200 9.78 -8.91 -6.39
C LEU A 200 11.13 -8.25 -6.10
N LEU A 201 11.15 -6.92 -5.97
CA LEU A 201 12.35 -6.18 -5.62
C LEU A 201 12.87 -6.57 -4.23
N ALA A 202 11.99 -6.67 -3.24
CA ALA A 202 12.34 -7.12 -1.89
C ALA A 202 12.91 -8.56 -1.88
N ALA A 203 12.34 -9.46 -2.67
CA ALA A 203 12.82 -10.84 -2.81
C ALA A 203 14.21 -10.90 -3.45
N VAL A 204 14.44 -10.16 -4.54
CA VAL A 204 15.75 -10.09 -5.21
C VAL A 204 16.81 -9.51 -4.28
N ILE A 205 16.51 -8.39 -3.62
CA ILE A 205 17.44 -7.76 -2.67
C ILE A 205 17.71 -8.67 -1.48
N GLY A 206 16.67 -9.29 -0.91
CA GLY A 206 16.80 -10.25 0.19
C GLY A 206 17.69 -11.44 -0.18
N PHE A 207 17.49 -12.01 -1.38
CA PHE A 207 18.34 -13.08 -1.89
C PHE A 207 19.80 -12.66 -2.06
N LEU A 208 20.05 -11.46 -2.60
CA LEU A 208 21.41 -10.92 -2.75
C LEU A 208 22.08 -10.69 -1.39
N LEU A 209 21.35 -10.18 -0.38
CA LEU A 209 21.89 -9.98 0.97
C LEU A 209 22.20 -11.31 1.66
N ILE A 210 21.30 -12.29 1.56
CA ILE A 210 21.51 -13.63 2.11
C ILE A 210 22.80 -14.22 1.54
N ARG A 211 22.98 -14.17 0.21
CA ARG A 211 24.19 -14.68 -0.44
C ARG A 211 25.45 -13.90 -0.03
N ALA A 212 25.35 -12.58 0.13
CA ALA A 212 26.49 -11.73 0.46
C ALA A 212 26.90 -11.77 1.94
N ILE A 213 26.03 -12.22 2.85
CA ILE A 213 26.31 -12.29 4.30
C ILE A 213 26.55 -13.73 4.73
N ILE A 214 25.63 -14.66 4.42
CA ILE A 214 25.66 -16.02 4.95
C ILE A 214 26.84 -16.82 4.39
N GLY A 215 27.18 -16.65 3.11
CA GLY A 215 28.29 -17.38 2.48
C GLY A 215 29.63 -17.11 3.18
N PRO A 216 30.11 -15.85 3.23
CA PRO A 216 31.34 -15.49 3.93
C PRO A 216 31.32 -15.77 5.44
N LEU A 217 30.14 -15.70 6.08
CA LEU A 217 30.01 -16.05 7.49
C LEU A 217 30.22 -17.55 7.73
N ASN A 218 29.69 -18.42 6.85
CA ASN A 218 29.93 -19.86 6.92
C ASN A 218 31.41 -20.20 6.70
N GLU A 219 32.12 -19.45 5.86
CA GLU A 219 33.57 -19.59 5.69
C GLU A 219 34.32 -19.26 6.98
N ALA A 220 33.98 -18.14 7.63
CA ALA A 220 34.56 -17.77 8.93
C ALA A 220 34.31 -18.86 10.00
N VAL A 221 33.11 -19.44 10.03
CA VAL A 221 32.77 -20.55 10.94
C VAL A 221 33.60 -21.80 10.62
N ALA A 222 33.78 -22.15 9.34
CA ALA A 222 34.58 -23.29 8.93
C ALA A 222 36.05 -23.14 9.37
N VAL A 223 36.62 -21.95 9.19
CA VAL A 223 37.99 -21.61 9.64
C VAL A 223 38.13 -21.73 11.15
N ALA A 224 37.18 -21.18 11.91
CA ALA A 224 37.20 -21.26 13.36
C ALA A 224 37.13 -22.72 13.86
N ASN A 225 36.30 -23.56 13.23
CA ASN A 225 36.23 -24.99 13.54
C ASN A 225 37.53 -25.74 13.20
N ALA A 226 38.18 -25.42 12.07
CA ALA A 226 39.48 -26.00 11.71
C ALA A 226 40.53 -25.69 12.78
N VAL A 227 40.64 -24.42 13.18
CA VAL A 227 41.55 -23.99 14.27
C VAL A 227 41.21 -24.69 15.58
N ALA A 228 39.92 -24.79 15.95
CA ALA A 228 39.49 -25.47 17.17
C ALA A 228 39.83 -26.96 17.18
N SER A 229 39.87 -27.60 16.01
CA SER A 229 40.30 -28.99 15.84
C SER A 229 41.82 -29.19 15.76
N GLY A 230 42.59 -28.09 15.80
CA GLY A 230 44.06 -28.12 15.67
C GLY A 230 44.57 -28.13 14.23
N ASP A 231 43.70 -28.03 13.23
CA ASP A 231 44.09 -27.89 11.83
C ASP A 231 44.41 -26.42 11.49
N LEU A 232 45.70 -26.14 11.37
CA LEU A 232 46.23 -24.82 11.02
C LEU A 232 46.69 -24.74 9.54
N THR A 233 46.29 -25.68 8.70
CA THR A 233 46.69 -25.72 7.28
C THR A 233 45.72 -24.96 6.35
N SER A 234 44.60 -24.47 6.90
CA SER A 234 43.55 -23.77 6.15
C SER A 234 44.03 -22.45 5.54
N ARG A 235 43.82 -22.28 4.22
CA ARG A 235 44.16 -21.04 3.50
C ARG A 235 42.99 -20.07 3.51
N ILE A 236 43.12 -18.98 4.27
CA ILE A 236 42.07 -17.97 4.45
C ILE A 236 42.26 -16.84 3.44
N GLU A 237 41.33 -16.70 2.50
CA GLU A 237 41.33 -15.62 1.50
C GLU A 237 40.34 -14.50 1.91
N VAL A 238 40.83 -13.27 2.00
CA VAL A 238 40.00 -12.11 2.39
C VAL A 238 39.70 -11.30 1.14
N ASN A 239 38.46 -11.38 0.67
CA ASN A 239 38.01 -10.75 -0.59
C ASN A 239 37.08 -9.53 -0.41
N SER A 240 36.87 -9.07 0.83
CA SER A 240 36.08 -7.87 1.15
C SER A 240 36.77 -7.01 2.21
N ASN A 241 36.40 -5.73 2.26
CA ASN A 241 36.82 -4.78 3.31
C ASN A 241 35.67 -4.41 4.26
N ASP A 242 34.55 -5.14 4.20
CA ASP A 242 33.42 -4.97 5.11
C ASP A 242 33.66 -5.68 6.46
N GLU A 243 32.65 -5.70 7.34
CA GLU A 243 32.76 -6.31 8.66
C GLU A 243 33.12 -7.80 8.60
N ILE A 244 32.68 -8.54 7.57
CA ILE A 244 33.06 -9.95 7.40
C ILE A 244 34.51 -10.06 6.92
N GLY A 245 34.95 -9.19 6.02
CA GLY A 245 36.34 -9.13 5.58
C GLY A 245 37.30 -8.87 6.75
N ARG A 246 36.93 -7.94 7.64
CA ARG A 246 37.68 -7.68 8.88
C ARG A 246 37.70 -8.88 9.82
N LEU A 247 36.60 -9.62 9.93
CA LEU A 247 36.53 -10.86 10.72
C LEU A 247 37.44 -11.94 10.14
N LEU A 248 37.36 -12.21 8.83
CA LEU A 248 38.21 -13.18 8.15
C LEU A 248 39.69 -12.80 8.23
N HIS A 249 40.02 -11.51 8.13
CA HIS A 249 41.39 -11.04 8.34
C HIS A 249 41.89 -11.30 9.77
N ALA A 250 41.05 -11.06 10.79
CA ALA A 250 41.42 -11.36 12.17
C ALA A 250 41.62 -12.87 12.40
N LEU A 251 40.74 -13.71 11.84
CA LEU A 251 40.87 -15.17 11.89
C LEU A 251 42.15 -15.64 11.18
N LYS A 252 42.51 -15.02 10.05
CA LYS A 252 43.76 -15.30 9.35
C LYS A 252 44.98 -15.00 10.21
N THR A 253 45.05 -13.80 10.78
CA THR A 253 46.15 -13.43 11.68
C THR A 253 46.24 -14.36 12.89
N MET A 254 45.11 -14.80 13.45
CA MET A 254 45.08 -15.78 14.53
C MET A 254 45.64 -17.14 14.10
N ASN A 255 45.22 -17.66 12.95
CA ASN A 255 45.69 -18.93 12.40
C ASN A 255 47.21 -18.89 12.12
N ASP A 256 47.69 -17.83 11.46
CA ASP A 256 49.11 -17.64 11.15
C ASP A 256 49.97 -17.61 12.43
N ASN A 257 49.52 -16.89 13.47
CA ASN A 257 50.24 -16.79 14.74
C ASN A 257 50.24 -18.13 15.51
N LEU A 258 49.14 -18.87 15.50
CA LEU A 258 49.09 -20.20 16.12
C LEU A 258 49.99 -21.19 15.38
N ALA A 259 50.03 -21.13 14.04
CA ALA A 259 50.89 -22.00 13.24
C ALA A 259 52.37 -21.72 13.51
N ASP A 260 52.76 -20.45 13.59
CA ASP A 260 54.12 -20.01 13.96
C ASP A 260 54.50 -20.46 15.38
N LEU A 261 53.59 -20.30 16.36
CA LEU A 261 53.82 -20.77 17.72
C LEU A 261 54.02 -22.29 17.81
N VAL A 262 53.16 -23.07 17.15
CA VAL A 262 53.30 -24.54 17.10
C VAL A 262 54.60 -24.94 16.39
N GLY A 263 54.97 -24.26 15.31
CA GLY A 263 56.24 -24.46 14.61
C GLY A 263 57.45 -24.19 15.51
N LYS A 264 57.45 -23.09 16.26
CA LYS A 264 58.50 -22.75 17.24
C LYS A 264 58.58 -23.77 18.36
N VAL A 265 57.45 -24.24 18.89
CA VAL A 265 57.41 -25.30 19.91
C VAL A 265 58.02 -26.59 19.35
N ARG A 266 57.68 -26.99 18.12
CA ARG A 266 58.25 -28.19 17.49
C ARG A 266 59.77 -28.08 17.36
N ILE A 267 60.28 -26.97 16.82
CA ILE A 267 61.73 -26.72 16.71
C ILE A 267 62.42 -26.78 18.07
N GLY A 268 61.83 -26.15 19.10
CA GLY A 268 62.36 -26.22 20.46
C GLY A 268 62.38 -27.65 21.02
N THR A 269 61.36 -28.46 20.70
CA THR A 269 61.27 -29.87 21.13
C THR A 269 62.31 -30.74 20.41
N ASP A 270 62.56 -30.49 19.12
CA ASP A 270 63.60 -31.16 18.33
C ASP A 270 65.00 -30.83 18.88
N GLN A 271 65.24 -29.58 19.29
CA GLN A 271 66.47 -29.16 19.97
C GLN A 271 66.64 -29.85 21.33
N ILE A 272 65.59 -29.94 22.14
CA ILE A 272 65.61 -30.67 23.42
C ILE A 272 65.91 -32.16 23.20
N THR A 273 65.30 -32.76 22.17
CA THR A 273 65.51 -34.17 21.81
C THR A 273 66.97 -34.41 21.41
N THR A 274 67.53 -33.53 20.58
CA THR A 274 68.94 -33.60 20.17
C THR A 274 69.87 -33.46 21.37
N ALA A 275 69.67 -32.45 22.21
CA ALA A 275 70.46 -32.24 23.42
C ALA A 275 70.35 -33.42 24.41
N SER A 276 69.16 -34.00 24.54
CA SER A 276 68.93 -35.17 25.38
C SER A 276 69.64 -36.42 24.84
N SER A 277 69.72 -36.57 23.51
CA SER A 277 70.52 -37.63 22.87
C SER A 277 72.02 -37.44 23.09
N GLU A 278 72.52 -36.20 23.01
CA GLU A 278 73.91 -35.88 23.31
C GLU A 278 74.24 -36.14 24.79
N ILE A 279 73.36 -35.74 25.71
CA ILE A 279 73.50 -36.03 27.15
C ILE A 279 73.50 -37.54 27.40
N ALA A 280 72.58 -38.29 26.79
CA ALA A 280 72.53 -39.74 26.95
C ALA A 280 73.82 -40.42 26.45
N SER A 281 74.32 -39.99 25.29
CA SER A 281 75.59 -40.47 24.75
C SER A 281 76.76 -40.11 25.67
N GLY A 282 76.81 -38.87 26.17
CA GLY A 282 77.84 -38.42 27.11
C GLY A 282 77.78 -39.15 28.45
N ASN A 283 76.59 -39.46 28.95
CA ASN A 283 76.40 -40.24 30.17
C ASN A 283 76.80 -41.71 29.99
N SER A 284 76.61 -42.27 28.80
CA SER A 284 77.09 -43.62 28.45
C SER A 284 78.61 -43.67 28.41
N ASP A 285 79.27 -42.69 27.77
CA ASP A 285 80.73 -42.56 27.74
C ASP A 285 81.30 -42.40 29.16
N LEU A 286 80.65 -41.54 29.98
CA LEU A 286 81.06 -41.36 31.36
C LEU A 286 80.86 -42.62 32.20
N SER A 287 79.75 -43.36 32.02
CA SER A 287 79.54 -44.63 32.72
C SER A 287 80.60 -45.66 32.32
N GLN A 288 80.90 -45.80 31.03
CA GLN A 288 81.95 -46.70 30.55
C GLN A 288 83.31 -46.32 31.15
N ARG A 289 83.69 -45.05 31.12
CA ARG A 289 84.94 -44.59 31.74
C ARG A 289 84.97 -44.80 33.24
N THR A 290 83.83 -44.65 33.92
CA THR A 290 83.71 -44.92 35.36
C THR A 290 83.87 -46.40 35.66
N GLU A 291 83.31 -47.29 34.83
CA GLU A 291 83.51 -48.74 34.93
C GLU A 291 84.97 -49.15 34.66
N GLU A 292 85.60 -48.60 33.62
CA GLU A 292 87.03 -48.81 33.33
C GLU A 292 87.92 -48.32 34.49
N GLN A 293 87.58 -47.18 35.08
CA GLN A 293 88.31 -46.61 36.20
C GLN A 293 88.10 -47.44 37.48
N ALA A 294 86.89 -47.93 37.73
CA ALA A 294 86.59 -48.84 38.82
C ALA A 294 87.34 -50.17 38.66
N SER A 295 87.35 -50.75 37.46
CA SER A 295 88.11 -51.96 37.13
C SER A 295 89.62 -51.76 37.31
N SER A 296 90.16 -50.62 36.91
CA SER A 296 91.58 -50.29 37.10
C SER A 296 91.93 -50.13 38.58
N LEU A 297 91.02 -49.58 39.39
CA LEU A 297 91.15 -49.50 40.84
C LEU A 297 91.09 -50.88 41.49
N GLU A 298 90.22 -51.76 41.01
CA GLU A 298 90.11 -53.15 41.47
C GLU A 298 91.36 -53.95 41.11
N GLU A 299 91.92 -53.80 39.90
CA GLU A 299 93.19 -54.40 39.49
C GLU A 299 94.36 -53.85 40.31
N THR A 300 94.37 -52.55 40.61
CA THR A 300 95.38 -51.94 41.51
C THR A 300 95.25 -52.46 42.93
N ALA A 301 94.01 -52.61 43.44
CA ALA A 301 93.75 -53.16 44.77
C ALA A 301 94.16 -54.64 44.85
N SER A 302 93.83 -55.44 43.83
CA SER A 302 94.25 -56.84 43.68
C SER A 302 95.78 -56.96 43.58
N SER A 303 96.44 -56.13 42.78
CA SER A 303 97.91 -56.12 42.67
C SER A 303 98.58 -55.74 43.98
N MET A 304 97.96 -54.84 44.77
CA MET A 304 98.42 -54.49 46.12
C MET A 304 98.19 -55.63 47.12
N GLU A 305 97.10 -56.39 46.99
CA GLU A 305 96.78 -57.58 47.80
C GLU A 305 97.75 -58.75 47.51
N GLU A 306 98.13 -58.94 46.25
CA GLU A 306 99.10 -59.93 45.80
C GLU A 306 100.55 -59.55 46.16
N LEU A 307 100.86 -58.25 46.28
CA LEU A 307 102.14 -57.75 46.82
C LEU A 307 102.24 -57.85 48.36
N THR A 308 101.11 -58.02 49.06
CA THR A 308 101.05 -58.09 50.53
C THR A 308 100.78 -59.49 51.07
N SER A 309 100.58 -60.49 50.20
CA SER A 309 100.43 -61.93 50.53
C SER A 309 101.72 -62.71 50.30
#